data_AF-A0A4Q6FK91-F1
#
_entry.id   AF-A0A4Q6FK91-F1
#
_cell.length_a   1.000
_cell.length_b   1.000
_cell.length_c   1.000
_cell.angle_alpha   90.00
_cell.angle_beta   90.00
_cell.angle_gamma   90.00
#
_symmetry.space_group_name_H-M   'P 1'
#
loop_
_entity.id
_entity.type
_entity.pdbx_description
1 polymer ?
#
loop_
_entity_poly.entity_id
_entity_poly.type
_entity_poly.pdbx_seq_one_letter_code
_entity_poly.pdbx_strand_id
1 'polypeptide(L)'
;MAEAITVPDTVLFKLDKQESRLTTFNEEKFSNALVRVMKNKDHIVYFLSGHGEPDIASQEAIGLSLAKAELESERFVVKQVKLSELGKYPEDADLMIIAGPKYDLLPQEKIMLEEAMKNAKPLMILVDALHDLPNLKSLSADAGIAFNDDLLIINPQDPRSKVLGQNNAIVSELDQFSPITADFAKRGGVAFVTANTRSLAVIPDNKLAMKTVQLAKTADMIIKVKNVRTEADLRGGVQAEQIEQGIFDVFAVASGQVGGDKVASADSKAVSDVPGEANKAKELRVFVGGTAQLVTNLGAQRGENLDLFVNAVNYLLQDEDFLSIRAKESDPSRLDLTTSSSQFLLLFLAFIYPLLFFGAGTYTWAQRRRA
;
A
#
# COMPACT_ATOMS: atom_id res chain seq x y z
N MET A 1 39.61 -18.23 10.93
CA MET A 1 38.84 -19.46 11.23
C MET A 1 37.38 -19.03 11.38
N ALA A 2 36.48 -19.56 10.55
CA ALA A 2 35.06 -19.19 10.56
C ALA A 2 34.35 -19.94 11.71
N GLU A 3 34.21 -19.30 12.85
CA GLU A 3 33.89 -19.94 14.13
C GLU A 3 32.38 -20.23 14.36
N ALA A 4 31.53 -20.12 13.34
CA ALA A 4 30.07 -20.14 13.56
C ALA A 4 29.23 -20.83 12.47
N ILE A 5 29.82 -21.63 11.57
CA ILE A 5 29.06 -22.38 10.56
C ILE A 5 28.84 -23.81 11.04
N THR A 6 27.67 -24.08 11.62
CA THR A 6 27.26 -25.40 12.14
C THR A 6 26.35 -26.18 11.18
N VAL A 7 26.00 -25.60 10.03
CA VAL A 7 25.09 -26.19 9.03
C VAL A 7 25.79 -26.22 7.66
N PRO A 8 25.82 -27.37 6.95
CA PRO A 8 26.29 -27.44 5.57
C PRO A 8 25.55 -26.44 4.65
N ASP A 9 26.19 -26.00 3.57
CA ASP A 9 25.63 -25.07 2.57
C ASP A 9 25.23 -23.68 3.10
N THR A 10 25.89 -23.22 4.17
CA THR A 10 25.70 -21.85 4.70
C THR A 10 26.69 -20.87 4.09
N VAL A 11 26.20 -19.80 3.47
CA VAL A 11 27.02 -18.65 3.03
C VAL A 11 26.83 -17.47 3.98
N LEU A 12 27.94 -16.96 4.51
CA LEU A 12 28.00 -15.83 5.43
C LEU A 12 28.45 -14.58 4.68
N PHE A 13 27.62 -13.56 4.63
CA PHE A 13 27.96 -12.22 4.14
C PHE A 13 28.35 -11.37 5.34
N LYS A 14 29.51 -10.70 5.26
CA LYS A 14 30.01 -9.85 6.35
C LYS A 14 30.55 -8.54 5.80
N LEU A 15 30.04 -7.43 6.33
CA LEU A 15 30.59 -6.08 6.12
C LEU A 15 30.69 -5.41 7.50
N ASP A 16 31.90 -5.06 7.91
CA ASP A 16 32.23 -4.57 9.25
C ASP A 16 31.66 -5.45 10.38
N LYS A 17 30.68 -4.95 11.14
CA LYS A 17 29.98 -5.66 12.23
C LYS A 17 28.72 -6.39 11.76
N GLN A 18 28.33 -6.24 10.50
CA GLN A 18 27.09 -6.80 9.97
C GLN A 18 27.32 -8.21 9.43
N GLU A 19 26.39 -9.12 9.73
CA GLU A 19 26.43 -10.51 9.28
C GLU A 19 25.05 -10.92 8.73
N SER A 20 25.03 -11.57 7.56
CA SER A 20 23.84 -12.24 7.02
C SER A 20 24.17 -13.67 6.66
N ARG A 21 23.28 -14.61 7.00
CA ARG A 21 23.48 -16.05 6.79
C ARG A 21 22.42 -16.58 5.82
N LEU A 22 22.87 -17.25 4.77
CA LEU A 22 22.01 -17.96 3.82
C LEU A 22 22.24 -19.46 3.94
N THR A 23 21.19 -20.21 4.26
CA THR A 23 21.19 -21.68 4.31
C THR A 23 20.58 -22.31 3.06
N THR A 24 20.15 -21.51 2.09
CA THR A 24 19.62 -21.95 0.79
C THR A 24 20.06 -20.96 -0.28
N PHE A 25 20.53 -21.47 -1.42
CA PHE A 25 21.14 -20.65 -2.46
C PHE A 25 20.17 -20.43 -3.64
N ASN A 26 19.65 -19.20 -3.77
CA ASN A 26 19.02 -18.69 -4.99
C ASN A 26 19.43 -17.21 -5.18
N GLU A 27 19.32 -16.69 -6.40
CA GLU A 27 19.76 -15.33 -6.74
C GLU A 27 19.04 -14.23 -5.93
N GLU A 28 17.79 -14.51 -5.56
CA GLU A 28 16.95 -13.72 -4.64
C GLU A 28 17.59 -13.56 -3.26
N LYS A 29 17.85 -14.68 -2.57
CA LYS A 29 18.41 -14.67 -1.21
C LYS A 29 19.81 -14.07 -1.21
N PHE A 30 20.58 -14.27 -2.28
CA PHE A 30 21.90 -13.67 -2.46
C PHE A 30 21.84 -12.15 -2.55
N SER A 31 21.00 -11.61 -3.45
CA SER A 31 20.86 -10.17 -3.64
C SER A 31 20.30 -9.48 -2.40
N ASN A 32 19.28 -10.07 -1.77
CA ASN A 32 18.72 -9.57 -0.52
C ASN A 32 19.73 -9.62 0.63
N ALA A 33 20.58 -10.66 0.71
CA ALA A 33 21.64 -10.71 1.71
C ALA A 33 22.71 -9.63 1.50
N LEU A 34 23.05 -9.31 0.25
CA LEU A 34 24.00 -8.24 -0.07
C LEU A 34 23.43 -6.86 0.29
N VAL A 35 22.18 -6.58 -0.10
CA VAL A 35 21.45 -5.36 0.28
C VAL A 35 21.36 -5.23 1.79
N ARG A 36 20.99 -6.32 2.49
CA ARG A 36 20.93 -6.37 3.95
C ARG A 36 22.25 -5.92 4.55
N VAL A 37 23.38 -6.39 4.05
CA VAL A 37 24.71 -6.08 4.59
C VAL A 37 25.20 -4.68 4.21
N MET A 38 24.63 -4.05 3.17
CA MET A 38 24.93 -2.68 2.77
C MET A 38 24.11 -1.61 3.52
N LYS A 39 22.95 -1.95 4.10
CA LYS A 39 22.15 -1.00 4.90
C LYS A 39 22.87 -0.63 6.20
N ASN A 40 23.32 0.62 6.31
CA ASN A 40 24.18 1.08 7.41
C ASN A 40 23.41 1.53 8.68
N LYS A 41 22.07 1.57 8.64
CA LYS A 41 21.19 1.94 9.77
C LYS A 41 19.91 1.08 9.74
N ASP A 42 19.54 0.49 10.87
CA ASP A 42 18.21 -0.11 11.02
C ASP A 42 17.19 1.01 11.23
N HIS A 43 16.20 1.11 10.35
CA HIS A 43 15.13 2.09 10.45
C HIS A 43 14.05 1.65 11.44
N ILE A 44 13.56 2.56 12.28
CA ILE A 44 12.53 2.24 13.27
C ILE A 44 11.16 2.73 12.80
N VAL A 45 10.26 1.77 12.56
CA VAL A 45 8.90 1.99 12.10
C VAL A 45 7.94 1.76 13.26
N TYR A 46 7.14 2.79 13.58
CA TYR A 46 6.13 2.73 14.61
C TYR A 46 4.73 2.59 14.01
N PHE A 47 3.93 1.65 14.52
CA PHE A 47 2.49 1.58 14.28
C PHE A 47 1.75 2.27 15.43
N LEU A 48 0.85 3.19 15.10
CA LEU A 48 -0.03 3.81 16.08
C LEU A 48 -1.05 2.77 16.59
N SER A 49 -1.35 2.85 17.88
CA SER A 49 -2.47 2.15 18.51
C SER A 49 -3.24 3.09 19.43
N GLY A 50 -4.40 2.61 19.89
CA GLY A 50 -5.26 3.34 20.85
C GLY A 50 -6.57 3.84 20.25
N HIS A 51 -6.75 3.76 18.94
CA HIS A 51 -7.92 4.22 18.20
C HIS A 51 -8.66 3.08 17.50
N GLY A 52 -8.42 1.82 17.89
CA GLY A 52 -9.07 0.64 17.32
C GLY A 52 -8.35 0.03 16.12
N GLU A 53 -7.11 0.45 15.87
CA GLU A 53 -6.21 -0.14 14.88
C GLU A 53 -5.92 -1.62 15.20
N PRO A 54 -5.63 -2.46 14.19
CA PRO A 54 -5.29 -3.85 14.44
C PRO A 54 -3.90 -4.01 15.10
N ASP A 55 -3.76 -5.08 15.88
CA ASP A 55 -2.50 -5.39 16.57
C ASP A 55 -1.44 -5.96 15.60
N ILE A 56 -0.22 -5.46 15.71
CA ILE A 56 0.95 -5.91 14.94
C ILE A 56 1.42 -7.32 15.29
N ALA A 57 1.05 -7.84 16.46
CA ALA A 57 1.34 -9.20 16.86
C ALA A 57 0.22 -10.20 16.49
N SER A 58 -0.96 -9.69 16.13
CA SER A 58 -2.11 -10.55 15.85
C SER A 58 -2.00 -11.27 14.51
N GLN A 59 -2.21 -12.59 14.55
CA GLN A 59 -2.26 -13.49 13.39
C GLN A 59 -3.67 -13.64 12.81
N GLU A 60 -4.67 -12.98 13.41
CA GLU A 60 -6.05 -13.00 12.89
C GLU A 60 -6.15 -12.30 11.54
N ALA A 61 -7.21 -12.54 10.78
CA ALA A 61 -7.39 -11.97 9.44
C ALA A 61 -7.24 -10.43 9.38
N ILE A 62 -7.68 -9.73 10.44
CA ILE A 62 -7.58 -8.28 10.56
C ILE A 62 -6.25 -7.80 11.16
N GLY A 63 -5.45 -8.67 11.81
CA GLY A 63 -4.18 -8.31 12.45
C GLY A 63 -3.09 -7.93 11.45
N LEU A 64 -1.94 -7.45 11.93
CA LEU A 64 -0.84 -6.94 11.06
C LEU A 64 0.45 -7.76 11.14
N SER A 65 0.40 -8.99 11.68
CA SER A 65 1.60 -9.82 11.87
C SER A 65 2.40 -10.09 10.59
N LEU A 66 1.75 -10.22 9.43
CA LEU A 66 2.43 -10.44 8.15
C LEU A 66 3.12 -9.17 7.67
N ALA A 67 2.46 -8.01 7.75
CA ALA A 67 3.08 -6.72 7.45
C ALA A 67 4.29 -6.44 8.35
N LYS A 68 4.18 -6.77 9.65
CA LYS A 68 5.29 -6.70 10.59
C LYS A 68 6.44 -7.61 10.17
N ALA A 69 6.17 -8.89 9.94
CA ALA A 69 7.19 -9.88 9.59
C ALA A 69 7.92 -9.51 8.29
N GLU A 70 7.19 -8.98 7.32
CA GLU A 70 7.75 -8.49 6.06
C GLU A 70 8.71 -7.33 6.28
N LEU A 71 8.31 -6.31 7.06
CA LEU A 71 9.19 -5.19 7.39
C LEU A 71 10.43 -5.64 8.17
N GLU A 72 10.28 -6.56 9.14
CA GLU A 72 11.41 -7.12 9.88
C GLU A 72 12.37 -7.89 8.96
N SER A 73 11.85 -8.57 7.93
CA SER A 73 12.66 -9.25 6.91
C SER A 73 13.51 -8.29 6.07
N GLU A 74 13.08 -7.02 5.98
CA GLU A 74 13.74 -5.89 5.31
C GLU A 74 14.64 -5.07 6.26
N ARG A 75 14.87 -5.58 7.49
CA ARG A 75 15.66 -4.97 8.56
C ARG A 75 15.06 -3.72 9.20
N PHE A 76 13.75 -3.52 9.08
CA PHE A 76 13.07 -2.53 9.90
C PHE A 76 12.88 -3.05 11.32
N VAL A 77 13.05 -2.17 12.31
CA VAL A 77 12.62 -2.43 13.68
C VAL A 77 11.19 -1.96 13.81
N VAL A 78 10.25 -2.89 13.91
CA VAL A 78 8.82 -2.59 14.00
C VAL A 78 8.37 -2.54 15.45
N LYS A 79 7.78 -1.41 15.85
CA LYS A 79 7.25 -1.17 17.19
C LYS A 79 5.81 -0.69 17.11
N GLN A 80 5.05 -0.84 18.20
CA GLN A 80 3.72 -0.26 18.34
C GLN A 80 3.74 0.78 19.45
N VAL A 81 2.99 1.87 19.30
CA VAL A 81 2.93 2.94 20.31
C VAL A 81 1.52 3.51 20.43
N LYS A 82 1.16 3.83 21.67
CA LYS A 82 -0.02 4.60 21.99
C LYS A 82 0.40 6.00 22.46
N LEU A 83 0.14 7.02 21.66
CA LEU A 83 0.64 8.38 21.92
C LEU A 83 0.03 8.99 23.19
N SER A 84 -1.25 8.71 23.46
CA SER A 84 -1.89 9.07 24.73
C SER A 84 -1.20 8.53 25.99
N GLU A 85 -0.56 7.35 25.92
CA GLU A 85 0.20 6.79 27.04
C GLU A 85 1.64 7.32 27.10
N LEU A 86 2.29 7.47 25.94
CA LEU A 86 3.68 7.98 25.88
C LEU A 86 3.75 9.48 26.18
N GLY A 87 2.70 10.25 25.87
CA GLY A 87 2.61 11.69 26.06
C GLY A 87 3.50 12.52 25.12
N LYS A 88 4.23 11.87 24.20
CA LYS A 88 5.09 12.51 23.20
C LYS A 88 5.25 11.64 21.95
N TYR A 89 5.71 12.23 20.86
CA TYR A 89 6.14 11.47 19.68
C TYR A 89 7.47 10.73 19.97
N PRO A 90 7.63 9.44 19.57
CA PRO A 90 8.88 8.72 19.80
C PRO A 90 10.06 9.37 19.09
N GLU A 91 11.12 9.71 19.83
CA GLU A 91 12.28 10.44 19.30
C GLU A 91 13.07 9.62 18.26
N ASP A 92 13.06 8.30 18.43
CA ASP A 92 13.75 7.32 17.58
C ASP A 92 12.91 6.88 16.37
N ALA A 93 11.65 7.34 16.22
CA ALA A 93 10.84 6.99 15.08
C ALA A 93 11.39 7.61 13.78
N ASP A 94 11.66 6.75 12.80
CA ASP A 94 11.98 7.15 11.44
C ASP A 94 10.71 7.23 10.57
N LEU A 95 9.68 6.42 10.87
CA LEU A 95 8.35 6.45 10.22
C LEU A 95 7.26 6.13 11.24
N MET A 96 6.12 6.83 11.15
CA MET A 96 4.89 6.48 11.86
C MET A 96 3.82 6.03 10.87
N ILE A 97 3.19 4.89 11.15
CA ILE A 97 2.11 4.27 10.38
C ILE A 97 0.83 4.31 11.20
N ILE A 98 -0.21 4.92 10.66
CA ILE A 98 -1.56 4.94 11.21
C ILE A 98 -2.41 4.03 10.33
N ALA A 99 -2.71 2.81 10.81
CA ALA A 99 -3.33 1.76 10.02
C ALA A 99 -4.73 1.40 10.52
N GLY A 100 -5.76 1.94 9.86
CA GLY A 100 -7.16 1.59 10.10
C GLY A 100 -7.71 2.05 11.46
N PRO A 101 -7.52 3.32 11.87
CA PRO A 101 -8.15 3.81 13.09
C PRO A 101 -9.68 3.80 12.95
N LYS A 102 -10.35 3.31 13.98
CA LYS A 102 -11.82 3.24 14.07
C LYS A 102 -12.41 4.45 14.80
N TYR A 103 -11.60 5.08 15.64
CA TYR A 103 -11.90 6.28 16.41
C TYR A 103 -10.95 7.40 16.00
N ASP A 104 -11.39 8.65 16.09
CA ASP A 104 -10.58 9.78 15.65
C ASP A 104 -9.44 10.08 16.63
N LEU A 105 -8.37 10.68 16.10
CA LEU A 105 -7.22 11.11 16.89
C LEU A 105 -7.64 12.14 17.95
N LEU A 106 -7.04 12.08 19.13
CA LEU A 106 -7.21 13.15 20.10
C LEU A 106 -6.57 14.46 19.58
N PRO A 107 -7.10 15.65 19.95
CA PRO A 107 -6.55 16.92 19.50
C PRO A 107 -5.06 17.09 19.82
N GLN A 108 -4.61 16.57 20.97
CA GLN A 108 -3.19 16.61 21.37
C GLN A 108 -2.32 15.70 20.50
N GLU A 109 -2.80 14.51 20.14
CA GLU A 109 -2.06 13.57 19.27
C GLU A 109 -1.97 14.12 17.85
N LYS A 110 -3.04 14.76 17.36
CA LYS A 110 -3.02 15.48 16.08
C LYS A 110 -1.92 16.55 16.07
N ILE A 111 -1.83 17.37 17.13
CA ILE A 111 -0.80 18.40 17.25
C ILE A 111 0.61 17.78 17.24
N MET A 112 0.83 16.67 17.95
CA MET A 112 2.12 15.96 17.94
C MET A 112 2.50 15.47 16.54
N LEU A 113 1.54 14.93 15.77
CA LEU A 113 1.76 14.46 14.41
C LEU A 113 1.98 15.61 13.41
N GLU A 114 1.27 16.73 13.58
CA GLU A 114 1.51 17.96 12.81
C GLU A 114 2.92 18.50 13.05
N GLU A 115 3.38 18.50 14.31
CA GLU A 115 4.75 18.89 14.67
C GLU A 115 5.79 17.92 14.11
N ALA A 116 5.50 16.61 14.12
CA ALA A 116 6.36 15.60 13.50
C ALA A 116 6.53 15.87 11.99
N MET A 117 5.44 16.15 11.26
CA MET A 117 5.52 16.51 9.83
C MET A 117 6.34 17.79 9.61
N LYS A 118 6.15 18.84 10.43
CA LYS A 118 6.97 20.07 10.34
C LYS A 118 8.46 19.80 10.55
N ASN A 119 8.79 18.80 11.35
CA ASN A 119 10.16 18.33 11.60
C ASN A 119 10.64 17.27 10.58
N ALA A 120 9.97 17.17 9.43
CA ALA A 120 10.27 16.22 8.34
C ALA A 120 10.23 14.75 8.76
N LYS A 121 9.38 14.37 9.73
CA LYS A 121 9.12 12.97 10.06
C LYS A 121 8.02 12.43 9.14
N PRO A 122 8.29 11.39 8.33
CA PRO A 122 7.32 10.86 7.39
C PRO A 122 6.17 10.13 8.11
N LEU A 123 5.00 10.16 7.47
CA LEU A 123 3.79 9.50 7.94
C LEU A 123 3.21 8.61 6.84
N MET A 124 2.69 7.44 7.22
CA MET A 124 1.80 6.64 6.38
C MET A 124 0.42 6.60 7.05
N ILE A 125 -0.60 7.03 6.32
CA ILE A 125 -1.99 7.09 6.80
C ILE A 125 -2.82 6.14 5.94
N LEU A 126 -3.33 5.06 6.54
CA LEU A 126 -4.22 4.13 5.89
C LEU A 126 -5.58 4.19 6.60
N VAL A 127 -6.60 4.62 5.88
CA VAL A 127 -7.91 4.96 6.46
C VAL A 127 -9.04 4.23 5.75
N ASP A 128 -9.68 3.30 6.43
CA ASP A 128 -10.87 2.61 5.93
C ASP A 128 -12.09 3.52 5.96
N ALA A 129 -13.03 3.35 5.03
CA ALA A 129 -14.41 3.88 5.03
C ALA A 129 -15.17 3.55 6.34
N LEU A 130 -16.36 4.13 6.50
CA LEU A 130 -17.28 3.84 7.64
C LEU A 130 -16.77 4.28 9.02
N HIS A 131 -15.77 5.15 9.06
CA HIS A 131 -15.28 5.81 10.27
C HIS A 131 -15.22 7.33 10.08
N ASP A 132 -15.82 8.08 11.01
CA ASP A 132 -15.78 9.55 11.05
C ASP A 132 -14.54 10.02 11.80
N LEU A 133 -13.58 10.60 11.07
CA LEU A 133 -12.22 10.87 11.53
C LEU A 133 -11.76 12.30 11.17
N PRO A 134 -12.44 13.36 11.65
CA PRO A 134 -12.16 14.73 11.23
C PRO A 134 -10.75 15.23 11.55
N ASN A 135 -10.15 14.83 12.68
CA ASN A 135 -8.79 15.23 13.04
C ASN A 135 -7.76 14.57 12.12
N LEU A 136 -7.90 13.27 11.84
CA LEU A 136 -7.05 12.57 10.89
C LEU A 136 -7.22 13.13 9.46
N LYS A 137 -8.46 13.48 9.07
CA LYS A 137 -8.77 14.11 7.77
C LYS A 137 -8.07 15.45 7.61
N SER A 138 -8.09 16.27 8.65
CA SER A 138 -7.37 17.55 8.64
C SER A 138 -5.85 17.33 8.60
N LEU A 139 -5.32 16.32 9.32
CA LEU A 139 -3.89 16.01 9.31
C LEU A 139 -3.41 15.60 7.91
N SER A 140 -4.14 14.73 7.21
CA SER A 140 -3.77 14.32 5.85
C SER A 140 -3.92 15.47 4.85
N ALA A 141 -4.96 16.30 5.00
CA ALA A 141 -5.20 17.47 4.16
C ALA A 141 -4.09 18.52 4.27
N ASP A 142 -3.47 18.68 5.45
CA ASP A 142 -2.32 19.58 5.64
C ASP A 142 -1.13 19.18 4.73
N ALA A 143 -0.96 17.89 4.47
CA ALA A 143 0.03 17.34 3.52
C ALA A 143 -0.45 17.34 2.05
N GLY A 144 -1.68 17.79 1.80
CA GLY A 144 -2.25 17.94 0.45
C GLY A 144 -3.09 16.76 -0.04
N ILE A 145 -3.38 15.77 0.80
CA ILE A 145 -4.22 14.63 0.42
C ILE A 145 -5.39 14.50 1.41
N ALA A 146 -6.60 14.77 0.94
CA ALA A 146 -7.82 14.55 1.72
C ALA A 146 -8.43 13.19 1.35
N PHE A 147 -9.03 12.51 2.32
CA PHE A 147 -9.91 11.37 2.05
C PHE A 147 -11.38 11.81 2.12
N ASN A 148 -12.22 11.21 1.30
CA ASN A 148 -13.63 11.56 1.17
C ASN A 148 -14.51 10.77 2.16
N ASP A 149 -15.69 11.31 2.44
CA ASP A 149 -16.72 10.64 3.24
C ASP A 149 -17.58 9.80 2.30
N ASP A 150 -16.98 8.74 1.76
CA ASP A 150 -17.61 7.83 0.82
C ASP A 150 -17.20 6.37 1.04
N LEU A 151 -17.92 5.48 0.39
CA LEU A 151 -17.61 4.07 0.32
C LEU A 151 -17.54 3.63 -1.15
N LEU A 152 -16.44 3.00 -1.52
CA LEU A 152 -16.23 2.40 -2.83
C LEU A 152 -16.65 0.93 -2.79
N ILE A 153 -17.53 0.56 -3.72
CA ILE A 153 -18.07 -0.80 -3.85
C ILE A 153 -17.96 -1.31 -5.28
N ILE A 154 -17.88 -2.62 -5.44
CA ILE A 154 -18.10 -3.25 -6.74
C ILE A 154 -19.59 -3.11 -7.07
N ASN A 155 -19.90 -2.74 -8.32
CA ASN A 155 -21.28 -2.70 -8.78
C ASN A 155 -21.98 -4.05 -8.46
N PRO A 156 -23.10 -4.06 -7.70
CA PRO A 156 -23.81 -5.30 -7.34
C PRO A 156 -24.32 -6.10 -8.55
N GLN A 157 -24.43 -5.49 -9.73
CA GLN A 157 -24.81 -6.17 -10.97
C GLN A 157 -23.63 -6.86 -11.65
N ASP A 158 -22.38 -6.53 -11.25
CA ASP A 158 -21.19 -7.15 -11.79
C ASP A 158 -21.00 -8.57 -11.20
N PRO A 159 -20.75 -9.61 -12.03
CA PRO A 159 -20.52 -10.97 -11.54
C PRO A 159 -19.40 -11.09 -10.50
N ARG A 160 -18.38 -10.23 -10.56
CA ARG A 160 -17.26 -10.24 -9.61
C ARG A 160 -17.70 -9.86 -8.20
N SER A 161 -18.78 -9.10 -8.04
CA SER A 161 -19.32 -8.76 -6.71
C SER A 161 -19.74 -10.02 -5.92
N LYS A 162 -20.14 -11.10 -6.60
CA LYS A 162 -20.51 -12.38 -5.97
C LYS A 162 -19.30 -13.20 -5.50
N VAL A 163 -18.14 -13.01 -6.15
CA VAL A 163 -16.93 -13.76 -5.87
C VAL A 163 -16.03 -13.01 -4.89
N LEU A 164 -15.84 -11.71 -5.13
CA LEU A 164 -14.99 -10.86 -4.31
C LEU A 164 -15.74 -10.27 -3.12
N GLY A 165 -17.06 -10.13 -3.20
CA GLY A 165 -17.86 -9.38 -2.25
C GLY A 165 -18.09 -7.93 -2.71
N GLN A 166 -19.27 -7.40 -2.41
CA GLN A 166 -19.69 -6.07 -2.87
C GLN A 166 -18.86 -4.95 -2.22
N ASN A 167 -18.50 -5.08 -0.95
CA ASN A 167 -17.82 -4.05 -0.16
C ASN A 167 -16.31 -3.95 -0.44
N ASN A 168 -15.91 -4.29 -1.66
CA ASN A 168 -14.54 -4.20 -2.13
C ASN A 168 -14.41 -3.15 -3.22
N ALA A 169 -13.19 -2.68 -3.41
CA ALA A 169 -12.76 -1.94 -4.59
C ALA A 169 -11.69 -2.73 -5.33
N ILE A 170 -11.63 -2.53 -6.65
CA ILE A 170 -10.58 -3.05 -7.52
C ILE A 170 -9.75 -1.85 -7.95
N VAL A 171 -8.49 -1.82 -7.57
CA VAL A 171 -7.52 -0.76 -7.88
C VAL A 171 -6.55 -1.30 -8.91
N SER A 172 -6.56 -0.74 -10.12
CA SER A 172 -5.82 -1.30 -11.27
C SER A 172 -5.17 -0.25 -12.16
N GLU A 173 -5.52 1.03 -12.01
CA GLU A 173 -4.86 2.11 -12.74
C GLU A 173 -3.68 2.61 -11.92
N LEU A 174 -2.46 2.22 -12.28
CA LEU A 174 -1.25 2.48 -11.51
C LEU A 174 -0.39 3.55 -12.18
N ASP A 175 0.16 4.47 -11.40
CA ASP A 175 1.09 5.46 -11.92
C ASP A 175 2.41 4.79 -12.33
N GLN A 176 2.80 5.00 -13.57
CA GLN A 176 3.99 4.37 -14.16
C GLN A 176 5.30 5.10 -13.83
N PHE A 177 5.23 6.30 -13.25
CA PHE A 177 6.38 7.15 -12.99
C PHE A 177 6.82 7.14 -11.51
N SER A 178 5.91 6.80 -10.60
CA SER A 178 6.21 6.71 -9.18
C SER A 178 7.08 5.50 -8.87
N PRO A 179 8.16 5.65 -8.09
CA PRO A 179 8.97 4.54 -7.61
C PRO A 179 8.17 3.50 -6.79
N ILE A 180 7.02 3.88 -6.25
CA ILE A 180 6.15 3.00 -5.46
C ILE A 180 5.39 2.01 -6.37
N THR A 181 4.98 2.45 -7.56
CA THR A 181 4.03 1.72 -8.43
C THR A 181 4.59 1.34 -9.81
N ALA A 182 5.75 1.85 -10.20
CA ALA A 182 6.30 1.70 -11.55
C ALA A 182 6.59 0.24 -11.93
N ASP A 183 6.97 -0.61 -10.99
CA ASP A 183 7.21 -2.04 -11.21
C ASP A 183 5.91 -2.80 -11.53
N PHE A 184 4.83 -2.53 -10.79
CA PHE A 184 3.50 -3.09 -11.07
C PHE A 184 2.97 -2.62 -12.42
N ALA A 185 3.11 -1.31 -12.72
CA ALA A 185 2.69 -0.74 -14.00
C ALA A 185 3.42 -1.40 -15.19
N LYS A 186 4.73 -1.70 -15.03
CA LYS A 186 5.52 -2.42 -16.05
C LYS A 186 5.12 -3.87 -16.22
N ARG A 187 4.71 -4.56 -15.13
CA ARG A 187 4.24 -5.95 -15.19
C ARG A 187 2.95 -6.06 -16.01
N GLY A 188 2.07 -5.07 -15.90
CA GLY A 188 0.72 -5.13 -16.47
C GLY A 188 -0.16 -6.16 -15.74
N GLY A 189 -1.48 -6.01 -15.82
CA GLY A 189 -2.43 -6.96 -15.24
C GLY A 189 -2.46 -7.04 -13.70
N VAL A 190 -1.76 -6.15 -12.99
CA VAL A 190 -1.80 -6.07 -11.53
C VAL A 190 -3.08 -5.34 -11.10
N ALA A 191 -3.83 -5.95 -10.18
CA ALA A 191 -4.96 -5.31 -9.53
C ALA A 191 -4.96 -5.61 -8.03
N PHE A 192 -5.11 -4.57 -7.22
CA PHE A 192 -5.29 -4.69 -5.78
C PHE A 192 -6.78 -4.78 -5.47
N VAL A 193 -7.16 -5.81 -4.70
CA VAL A 193 -8.51 -5.92 -4.15
C VAL A 193 -8.47 -5.47 -2.70
N THR A 194 -9.20 -4.41 -2.39
CA THR A 194 -9.25 -3.79 -1.06
C THR A 194 -10.68 -3.75 -0.56
N ALA A 195 -10.87 -3.79 0.77
CA ALA A 195 -12.18 -3.73 1.41
C ALA A 195 -12.37 -2.40 2.12
N ASN A 196 -13.61 -2.01 2.43
CA ASN A 196 -13.92 -0.77 3.16
C ASN A 196 -13.16 0.43 2.58
N THR A 197 -13.09 0.54 1.26
CA THR A 197 -12.22 1.53 0.62
C THR A 197 -12.96 2.85 0.45
N ARG A 198 -12.29 3.98 0.73
CA ARG A 198 -12.76 5.34 0.45
C ARG A 198 -11.89 6.02 -0.59
N SER A 199 -12.43 6.99 -1.31
CA SER A 199 -11.68 7.74 -2.31
C SER A 199 -10.87 8.88 -1.70
N LEU A 200 -9.82 9.29 -2.40
CA LEU A 200 -8.96 10.42 -2.06
C LEU A 200 -9.21 11.61 -2.99
N ALA A 201 -8.80 12.79 -2.52
CA ALA A 201 -8.77 14.03 -3.27
C ALA A 201 -7.44 14.74 -3.02
N VAL A 202 -6.88 15.32 -4.07
CA VAL A 202 -5.64 16.09 -4.02
C VAL A 202 -5.94 17.57 -3.78
N ILE A 203 -5.17 18.22 -2.91
CA ILE A 203 -5.22 19.65 -2.61
C ILE A 203 -3.91 20.29 -3.10
N PRO A 204 -3.91 20.96 -4.27
CA PRO A 204 -2.72 21.60 -4.83
C PRO A 204 -2.13 22.68 -3.91
N ASP A 205 -2.96 23.57 -3.39
CA ASP A 205 -2.56 24.67 -2.51
C ASP A 205 -2.68 24.27 -1.04
N ASN A 206 -1.90 23.27 -0.63
CA ASN A 206 -1.93 22.74 0.74
C ASN A 206 -1.02 23.50 1.70
N LYS A 207 -1.28 23.33 3.01
CA LYS A 207 -0.63 24.05 4.11
C LYS A 207 0.89 23.87 4.15
N LEU A 208 1.38 22.70 3.73
CA LEU A 208 2.80 22.37 3.72
C LEU A 208 3.48 22.61 2.36
N ALA A 209 2.76 23.16 1.36
CA ALA A 209 3.24 23.38 0.00
C ALA A 209 3.85 22.12 -0.65
N MET A 210 3.30 20.95 -0.32
CA MET A 210 3.77 19.65 -0.77
C MET A 210 3.26 19.36 -2.18
N LYS A 211 4.10 18.73 -3.01
CA LYS A 211 3.68 18.17 -4.29
C LYS A 211 3.04 16.81 -4.07
N THR A 212 1.87 16.60 -4.63
CA THR A 212 1.08 15.38 -4.51
C THR A 212 1.08 14.60 -5.82
N VAL A 213 1.13 13.27 -5.71
CA VAL A 213 1.09 12.34 -6.82
C VAL A 213 0.05 11.27 -6.50
N GLN A 214 -0.89 11.08 -7.42
CA GLN A 214 -1.86 9.99 -7.37
C GLN A 214 -1.15 8.72 -7.83
N LEU A 215 -1.11 7.71 -6.97
CA LEU A 215 -0.36 6.47 -7.20
C LEU A 215 -1.20 5.41 -7.87
N ALA A 216 -2.46 5.29 -7.44
CA ALA A 216 -3.33 4.26 -7.96
C ALA A 216 -4.80 4.61 -7.82
N LYS A 217 -5.58 4.22 -8.85
CA LYS A 217 -7.01 4.49 -8.97
C LYS A 217 -7.80 3.21 -9.20
N THR A 218 -9.08 3.28 -8.88
CA THR A 218 -10.01 2.18 -9.12
C THR A 218 -10.22 1.90 -10.60
N ALA A 219 -10.70 0.69 -10.91
CA ALA A 219 -11.31 0.42 -12.20
C ALA A 219 -12.59 1.26 -12.41
N ASP A 220 -12.94 1.50 -13.67
CA ASP A 220 -14.08 2.32 -14.11
C ASP A 220 -15.47 1.79 -13.71
N MET A 221 -15.56 0.51 -13.32
CA MET A 221 -16.81 -0.11 -12.89
C MET A 221 -17.12 0.08 -11.40
N ILE A 222 -16.23 0.73 -10.65
CA ILE A 222 -16.45 0.96 -9.22
C ILE A 222 -17.53 2.01 -9.02
N ILE A 223 -18.39 1.76 -8.03
CA ILE A 223 -19.40 2.70 -7.56
C ILE A 223 -18.90 3.35 -6.28
N LYS A 224 -18.92 4.69 -6.26
CA LYS A 224 -18.80 5.51 -5.07
C LYS A 224 -20.18 5.80 -4.51
N VAL A 225 -20.37 5.50 -3.22
CA VAL A 225 -21.53 5.91 -2.43
C VAL A 225 -21.12 7.11 -1.58
N LYS A 226 -21.60 8.29 -1.95
CA LYS A 226 -21.25 9.57 -1.30
C LYS A 226 -21.98 9.76 0.03
N ASN A 227 -21.38 10.59 0.89
CA ASN A 227 -21.89 10.98 2.20
C ASN A 227 -22.05 9.79 3.15
N VAL A 228 -21.07 8.88 3.14
CA VAL A 228 -21.03 7.71 4.01
C VAL A 228 -19.87 7.89 4.98
N ARG A 229 -20.19 8.27 6.22
CA ARG A 229 -19.20 8.41 7.31
C ARG A 229 -19.21 7.21 8.22
N THR A 230 -20.37 6.61 8.42
CA THR A 230 -20.58 5.47 9.31
C THR A 230 -21.55 4.47 8.70
N GLU A 231 -21.64 3.27 9.26
CA GLU A 231 -22.66 2.29 8.84
C GLU A 231 -24.10 2.80 9.04
N ALA A 232 -24.33 3.76 9.94
CA ALA A 232 -25.66 4.30 10.19
C ALA A 232 -26.21 5.05 8.96
N ASP A 233 -25.33 5.67 8.16
CA ASP A 233 -25.70 6.42 6.96
C ASP A 233 -26.27 5.52 5.84
N LEU A 234 -26.00 4.21 5.92
CA LEU A 234 -26.48 3.22 4.95
C LEU A 234 -27.84 2.59 5.34
N ARG A 235 -28.27 2.73 6.59
CA ARG A 235 -29.49 2.06 7.12
C ARG A 235 -30.78 2.60 6.48
N GLY A 236 -30.78 3.84 6.02
CA GLY A 236 -31.91 4.47 5.33
C GLY A 236 -32.05 4.07 3.86
N GLY A 237 -31.15 3.23 3.34
CA GLY A 237 -31.00 2.99 1.91
C GLY A 237 -30.15 4.08 1.24
N VAL A 238 -29.68 3.79 0.03
CA VAL A 238 -28.82 4.68 -0.76
C VAL A 238 -29.67 5.34 -1.86
N GLN A 239 -29.66 6.67 -1.91
CA GLN A 239 -30.37 7.45 -2.94
C GLN A 239 -29.58 7.51 -4.24
N ALA A 240 -30.26 7.69 -5.38
CA ALA A 240 -29.63 7.70 -6.70
C ALA A 240 -28.56 8.81 -6.84
N GLU A 241 -28.78 9.96 -6.20
CA GLU A 241 -27.88 11.12 -6.23
C GLU A 241 -26.58 10.88 -5.44
N GLN A 242 -26.58 9.90 -4.53
CA GLN A 242 -25.40 9.49 -3.77
C GLN A 242 -24.51 8.53 -4.55
N ILE A 243 -25.01 7.96 -5.65
CA ILE A 243 -24.32 6.94 -6.45
C ILE A 243 -23.58 7.64 -7.59
N GLU A 244 -22.29 7.35 -7.69
CA GLU A 244 -21.43 7.82 -8.76
C GLU A 244 -20.57 6.65 -9.24
N GLN A 245 -20.63 6.29 -10.53
CA GLN A 245 -19.74 5.28 -11.10
C GLN A 245 -18.56 5.98 -11.77
N GLY A 246 -17.35 5.47 -11.55
CA GLY A 246 -16.16 5.98 -12.21
C GLY A 246 -14.84 5.48 -11.63
N ILE A 247 -13.80 6.22 -11.98
CA ILE A 247 -12.42 5.99 -11.55
C ILE A 247 -12.14 6.93 -10.38
N PHE A 248 -11.65 6.39 -9.27
CA PHE A 248 -11.43 7.13 -8.04
C PHE A 248 -10.02 6.87 -7.52
N ASP A 249 -9.35 7.93 -7.05
CA ASP A 249 -8.03 7.82 -6.46
C ASP A 249 -8.12 7.08 -5.10
N VAL A 250 -7.26 6.10 -4.88
CA VAL A 250 -7.25 5.29 -3.64
C VAL A 250 -5.92 5.40 -2.90
N PHE A 251 -4.82 5.54 -3.63
CA PHE A 251 -3.49 5.71 -3.04
C PHE A 251 -2.83 6.96 -3.62
N ALA A 252 -2.23 7.76 -2.75
CA ALA A 252 -1.49 8.95 -3.14
C ALA A 252 -0.31 9.19 -2.19
N VAL A 253 0.69 9.91 -2.70
CA VAL A 253 1.85 10.32 -1.90
C VAL A 253 2.10 11.81 -2.09
N ALA A 254 2.47 12.49 -1.01
CA ALA A 254 2.90 13.86 -0.98
C ALA A 254 4.39 13.93 -0.66
N SER A 255 5.13 14.81 -1.33
CA SER A 255 6.55 15.07 -1.08
C SER A 255 6.85 16.56 -1.18
N GLY A 256 7.77 17.05 -0.37
CA GLY A 256 8.11 18.47 -0.35
C GLY A 256 9.14 18.82 0.72
N GLN A 257 9.64 20.05 0.68
CA GLN A 257 10.66 20.54 1.59
C GLN A 257 9.99 21.25 2.77
N VAL A 258 10.26 20.79 3.98
CA VAL A 258 9.77 21.40 5.23
C VAL A 258 10.95 21.78 6.14
N GLY A 259 10.78 22.84 6.92
CA GLY A 259 11.86 23.44 7.71
C GLY A 259 12.73 24.44 6.92
N GLY A 260 13.56 25.20 7.64
CA GLY A 260 14.27 26.37 7.10
C GLY A 260 13.34 27.53 6.71
N ASP A 261 13.89 28.56 6.05
CA ASP A 261 13.17 29.77 5.58
C ASP A 261 12.01 29.48 4.59
N LYS A 262 11.63 28.22 4.39
CA LYS A 262 10.58 27.76 3.47
C LYS A 262 9.29 27.31 4.16
N VAL A 263 9.20 27.32 5.48
CA VAL A 263 7.89 27.34 6.15
C VAL A 263 7.41 28.78 6.14
N ALA A 264 6.57 29.13 5.17
CA ALA A 264 6.01 30.45 5.02
C ALA A 264 5.37 30.90 6.35
N SER A 265 6.01 31.87 6.97
CA SER A 265 5.47 32.66 8.07
C SER A 265 4.20 33.37 7.60
N ALA A 266 3.05 32.95 8.12
CA ALA A 266 2.01 33.90 8.47
C ALA A 266 2.28 34.27 9.94
N ASP A 267 2.81 35.46 10.15
CA ASP A 267 3.19 36.06 11.43
C ASP A 267 4.42 35.45 12.14
N SER A 268 5.57 36.12 11.99
CA SER A 268 6.47 36.41 13.10
C SER A 268 7.50 37.46 12.72
N LYS A 269 7.27 38.70 13.18
CA LYS A 269 8.35 39.63 13.48
C LYS A 269 9.01 39.18 14.79
N ALA A 270 10.13 38.48 14.70
CA ALA A 270 11.10 38.41 15.79
C ALA A 270 12.47 38.11 15.19
N VAL A 271 13.35 39.11 15.20
CA VAL A 271 14.78 38.96 14.95
C VAL A 271 15.40 38.43 16.25
N SER A 272 16.00 37.24 16.22
CA SER A 272 16.88 36.76 17.29
C SER A 272 18.25 36.41 16.71
N ASP A 273 19.24 37.26 16.99
CA ASP A 273 20.65 37.09 16.64
C ASP A 273 21.35 36.05 17.54
N VAL A 274 21.12 34.76 17.28
CA VAL A 274 21.96 33.68 17.81
C VAL A 274 22.43 32.82 16.64
N PRO A 275 23.75 32.62 16.44
CA PRO A 275 24.27 31.74 15.39
C PRO A 275 24.11 30.28 15.82
N GLY A 276 22.87 29.77 15.77
CA GLY A 276 22.56 28.34 15.75
C GLY A 276 22.65 27.82 14.32
N GLU A 277 23.05 26.57 14.13
CA GLU A 277 23.07 25.91 12.82
C GLU A 277 21.77 26.20 12.05
N ALA A 278 21.90 26.89 10.92
CA ALA A 278 20.76 27.22 10.08
C ALA A 278 19.94 25.95 9.82
N ASN A 279 18.69 25.96 10.26
CA ASN A 279 17.78 24.82 10.21
C ASN A 279 17.53 24.46 8.74
N LYS A 280 18.34 23.56 8.16
CA LYS A 280 18.26 23.22 6.73
C LYS A 280 16.91 22.59 6.44
N ALA A 281 16.28 23.03 5.34
CA ALA A 281 15.08 22.37 4.82
C ALA A 281 15.37 20.89 4.58
N LYS A 282 14.46 20.04 5.04
CA LYS A 282 14.51 18.58 4.87
C LYS A 282 13.31 18.14 4.06
N GLU A 283 13.48 17.07 3.31
CA GLU A 283 12.38 16.51 2.52
C GLU A 283 11.46 15.67 3.43
N LEU A 284 10.18 15.99 3.40
CA LEU A 284 9.09 15.22 4.00
C LEU A 284 8.41 14.39 2.91
N ARG A 285 7.95 13.20 3.27
CA ARG A 285 7.08 12.36 2.45
C ARG A 285 5.91 11.86 3.28
N VAL A 286 4.70 11.88 2.73
CA VAL A 286 3.48 11.42 3.40
C VAL A 286 2.68 10.55 2.43
N PHE A 287 2.42 9.31 2.81
CA PHE A 287 1.58 8.39 2.04
C PHE A 287 0.18 8.38 2.63
N VAL A 288 -0.85 8.44 1.79
CA VAL A 288 -2.24 8.29 2.19
C VAL A 288 -2.91 7.23 1.33
N GLY A 289 -3.51 6.24 2.00
CA GLY A 289 -4.31 5.20 1.38
C GLY A 289 -5.73 5.17 1.92
N GLY A 290 -6.70 5.04 1.03
CA GLY A 290 -8.13 4.97 1.37
C GLY A 290 -8.57 3.62 1.96
N THR A 291 -7.65 2.81 2.46
CA THR A 291 -7.93 1.52 3.12
C THR A 291 -6.70 1.00 3.87
N ALA A 292 -6.93 0.43 5.06
CA ALA A 292 -5.94 -0.32 5.82
C ALA A 292 -5.90 -1.80 5.45
N GLN A 293 -6.85 -2.29 4.65
CA GLN A 293 -6.83 -3.64 4.09
C GLN A 293 -5.59 -3.90 3.23
N LEU A 294 -4.82 -2.87 2.88
CA LEU A 294 -3.49 -3.01 2.29
C LEU A 294 -2.52 -3.80 3.20
N VAL A 295 -2.60 -3.61 4.52
CA VAL A 295 -1.61 -4.10 5.49
C VAL A 295 -2.14 -5.15 6.48
N THR A 296 -3.45 -5.40 6.50
CA THR A 296 -4.01 -6.50 7.30
C THR A 296 -3.53 -7.85 6.80
N ASN A 297 -3.53 -8.88 7.63
CA ASN A 297 -3.08 -10.22 7.25
C ASN A 297 -3.87 -10.75 6.03
N LEU A 298 -5.18 -10.51 5.98
CA LEU A 298 -6.02 -10.86 4.83
C LEU A 298 -5.62 -10.10 3.56
N GLY A 299 -5.17 -8.85 3.70
CA GLY A 299 -4.60 -8.06 2.62
C GLY A 299 -3.24 -8.55 2.16
N ALA A 300 -2.32 -8.72 3.11
CA ALA A 300 -0.93 -9.11 2.90
C ALA A 300 -0.77 -10.52 2.31
N GLN A 301 -1.76 -11.40 2.50
CA GLN A 301 -1.82 -12.69 1.78
C GLN A 301 -1.90 -12.53 0.26
N ARG A 302 -2.32 -11.36 -0.23
CA ARG A 302 -2.19 -10.98 -1.64
C ARG A 302 -0.82 -10.31 -1.78
N GLY A 303 0.16 -11.02 -2.33
CA GLY A 303 1.56 -10.56 -2.39
C GLY A 303 1.70 -9.15 -2.97
N GLU A 304 0.86 -8.78 -3.94
CA GLU A 304 0.88 -7.45 -4.54
C GLU A 304 0.55 -6.33 -3.52
N ASN A 305 -0.40 -6.55 -2.60
CA ASN A 305 -0.73 -5.57 -1.56
C ASN A 305 0.46 -5.36 -0.61
N LEU A 306 1.12 -6.47 -0.22
CA LEU A 306 2.28 -6.44 0.66
C LEU A 306 3.47 -5.76 -0.02
N ASP A 307 3.69 -6.03 -1.30
CA ASP A 307 4.73 -5.39 -2.11
C ASP A 307 4.52 -3.87 -2.17
N LEU A 308 3.29 -3.42 -2.42
CA LEU A 308 2.96 -1.99 -2.49
C LEU A 308 3.22 -1.31 -1.14
N PHE A 309 2.85 -1.95 -0.04
CA PHE A 309 3.10 -1.45 1.31
C PHE A 309 4.59 -1.24 1.57
N VAL A 310 5.42 -2.26 1.31
CA VAL A 310 6.86 -2.17 1.55
C VAL A 310 7.53 -1.16 0.60
N ASN A 311 7.10 -1.09 -0.67
CA ASN A 311 7.59 -0.07 -1.62
C ASN A 311 7.27 1.34 -1.10
N ALA A 312 6.07 1.55 -0.56
CA ALA A 312 5.69 2.82 0.05
C ALA A 312 6.53 3.12 1.30
N VAL A 313 6.79 2.15 2.19
CA VAL A 313 7.65 2.36 3.36
C VAL A 313 9.08 2.74 2.96
N ASN A 314 9.68 2.02 2.01
CA ASN A 314 11.02 2.32 1.48
C ASN A 314 11.06 3.72 0.86
N TYR A 315 10.05 4.08 0.06
CA TYR A 315 9.95 5.42 -0.51
C TYR A 315 9.83 6.50 0.57
N LEU A 316 9.01 6.31 1.60
CA LEU A 316 8.87 7.28 2.69
C LEU A 316 10.17 7.51 3.46
N LEU A 317 11.00 6.48 3.58
CA LEU A 317 12.29 6.52 4.28
C LEU A 317 13.47 6.94 3.39
N GLN A 318 13.22 7.25 2.10
CA GLN A 318 14.23 7.69 1.13
C GLN A 318 15.31 6.65 0.81
N ASP A 319 15.04 5.37 1.07
CA ASP A 319 15.90 4.23 0.70
C ASP A 319 15.69 3.83 -0.78
N GLU A 320 15.63 4.81 -1.71
CA GLU A 320 15.26 4.60 -3.11
C GLU A 320 16.24 3.71 -3.90
N ASP A 321 17.52 3.67 -3.49
CA ASP A 321 18.55 2.84 -4.12
C ASP A 321 18.21 1.32 -4.06
N PHE A 322 17.27 0.92 -3.20
CA PHE A 322 16.89 -0.47 -2.97
C PHE A 322 15.50 -0.87 -3.49
N LEU A 323 14.75 0.05 -4.11
CA LEU A 323 13.43 -0.25 -4.70
C LEU A 323 13.50 -1.20 -5.92
N SER A 324 14.70 -1.49 -6.44
CA SER A 324 14.89 -2.24 -7.69
C SER A 324 15.33 -3.70 -7.54
N ILE A 325 15.53 -4.20 -6.32
CA ILE A 325 16.11 -5.53 -6.08
C ILE A 325 15.14 -6.44 -5.32
N ARG A 326 13.86 -6.44 -5.68
CA ARG A 326 12.96 -7.52 -5.27
C ARG A 326 12.93 -8.57 -6.38
N ALA A 327 13.32 -9.80 -6.06
CA ALA A 327 13.32 -10.87 -7.04
C ALA A 327 11.87 -11.17 -7.45
N LYS A 328 11.67 -11.21 -8.77
CA LYS A 328 10.43 -11.57 -9.41
C LYS A 328 10.04 -12.98 -8.99
N GLU A 329 9.00 -13.14 -8.15
CA GLU A 329 8.28 -14.40 -8.17
C GLU A 329 7.77 -14.60 -9.59
N SER A 330 7.99 -15.79 -10.14
CA SER A 330 7.40 -16.19 -11.41
C SER A 330 5.89 -16.20 -11.23
N ASP A 331 5.27 -15.04 -11.43
CA ASP A 331 3.84 -14.90 -11.56
C ASP A 331 3.43 -15.88 -12.68
N PRO A 332 2.60 -16.90 -12.39
CA PRO A 332 2.13 -17.80 -13.44
C PRO A 332 1.47 -16.91 -14.48
N SER A 333 2.10 -16.78 -15.66
CA SER A 333 1.71 -15.82 -16.68
C SER A 333 0.20 -15.83 -16.84
N ARG A 334 -0.46 -14.79 -16.33
CA ARG A 334 -1.91 -14.67 -16.45
C ARG A 334 -2.17 -14.33 -17.91
N LEU A 335 -2.87 -15.23 -18.57
CA LEU A 335 -3.35 -15.01 -19.93
C LEU A 335 -4.48 -13.99 -19.85
N ASP A 336 -4.16 -12.73 -20.12
CA ASP A 336 -5.14 -11.64 -20.27
C ASP A 336 -5.91 -11.85 -21.58
N LEU A 337 -6.91 -12.72 -21.52
CA LEU A 337 -7.81 -12.98 -22.64
C LEU A 337 -8.88 -11.90 -22.69
N THR A 338 -8.93 -11.18 -23.82
CA THR A 338 -10.09 -10.33 -24.12
C THR A 338 -11.38 -11.16 -24.08
N THR A 339 -12.52 -10.54 -23.80
CA THR A 339 -13.83 -11.23 -23.74
C THR A 339 -14.10 -12.06 -25.01
N SER A 340 -13.68 -11.56 -26.17
CA SER A 340 -13.79 -12.25 -27.46
C SER A 340 -12.86 -13.47 -27.55
N SER A 341 -11.62 -13.36 -27.08
CA SER A 341 -10.68 -14.48 -27.05
C SER A 341 -11.13 -15.57 -26.09
N SER A 342 -11.66 -15.22 -24.91
CA SER A 342 -12.19 -16.17 -23.93
C SER A 342 -13.40 -16.96 -24.48
N GLN A 343 -14.35 -16.26 -25.12
CA GLN A 343 -15.49 -16.91 -25.77
C GLN A 343 -15.08 -17.85 -26.92
N PHE A 344 -14.12 -17.42 -27.75
CA PHE A 344 -13.58 -18.28 -28.79
C PHE A 344 -12.91 -19.52 -28.21
N LEU A 345 -12.07 -19.37 -27.18
CA LEU A 345 -11.35 -20.48 -26.55
C LEU A 345 -12.31 -21.50 -25.92
N LEU A 346 -13.38 -21.01 -25.26
CA LEU A 346 -14.44 -21.86 -24.70
C LEU A 346 -15.17 -22.62 -25.81
N LEU A 347 -15.62 -21.94 -26.86
CA LEU A 347 -16.30 -22.60 -27.99
C LEU A 347 -15.38 -23.59 -28.72
N PHE A 348 -14.11 -23.24 -28.85
CA PHE A 348 -13.11 -24.08 -29.48
C PHE A 348 -12.89 -25.37 -28.67
N LEU A 349 -12.65 -25.27 -27.36
CA LEU A 349 -12.42 -26.43 -26.50
C LEU A 349 -13.68 -27.28 -26.29
N ALA A 350 -14.86 -26.65 -26.14
CA ALA A 350 -16.10 -27.36 -25.84
C ALA A 350 -16.72 -28.04 -27.07
N PHE A 351 -16.59 -27.44 -28.26
CA PHE A 351 -17.29 -27.91 -29.45
C PHE A 351 -16.35 -28.23 -30.61
N ILE A 352 -15.51 -27.29 -31.03
CA ILE A 352 -14.71 -27.44 -32.25
C ILE A 352 -13.70 -28.59 -32.11
N TYR A 353 -12.98 -28.65 -30.99
CA TYR A 353 -11.97 -29.66 -30.73
C TYR A 353 -12.58 -31.07 -30.64
N PRO A 354 -13.63 -31.34 -29.84
CA PRO A 354 -14.31 -32.65 -29.85
C PRO A 354 -14.89 -33.03 -31.21
N LEU A 355 -15.49 -32.09 -31.94
CA LEU A 355 -16.08 -32.36 -33.26
C LEU A 355 -15.02 -32.69 -34.31
N LEU A 356 -13.85 -32.05 -34.26
CA LEU A 356 -12.72 -32.40 -35.14
C LEU A 356 -12.26 -33.84 -34.89
N PHE A 357 -12.13 -34.24 -33.62
CA PHE A 357 -11.76 -35.61 -33.28
C PHE A 357 -12.83 -36.62 -33.68
N PHE A 358 -14.10 -36.30 -33.44
CA PHE A 358 -15.23 -37.16 -33.84
C PHE A 358 -15.33 -37.27 -35.37
N GLY A 359 -15.10 -36.16 -36.09
CA GLY A 359 -15.06 -36.11 -37.54
C GLY A 359 -13.92 -36.95 -38.13
N ALA A 360 -12.70 -36.82 -37.58
CA ALA A 360 -11.56 -37.63 -37.99
C ALA A 360 -11.78 -39.13 -37.69
N GLY A 361 -12.37 -39.45 -36.53
CA GLY A 361 -12.73 -40.82 -36.16
C GLY A 361 -13.79 -41.43 -37.09
N THR A 362 -14.85 -40.68 -37.40
CA THR A 362 -15.90 -41.15 -38.32
C THR A 362 -15.41 -41.27 -39.77
N TYR A 363 -14.57 -40.34 -40.22
CA TYR A 363 -13.94 -40.39 -41.54
C TYR A 363 -13.04 -41.62 -41.70
N THR A 364 -12.14 -41.86 -40.74
CA THR A 364 -11.23 -43.03 -40.77
C THR A 364 -12.01 -44.36 -40.66
N TRP A 365 -13.05 -44.41 -39.84
CA TRP A 365 -13.94 -45.57 -39.76
C TRP A 365 -14.66 -45.84 -41.09
N ALA A 366 -15.19 -44.81 -41.74
CA ALA A 366 -15.87 -44.95 -43.04
C ALA A 366 -14.91 -45.35 -44.17
N GLN A 367 -13.67 -44.86 -44.15
CA GLN A 367 -12.64 -45.23 -45.12
C GLN A 367 -12.22 -46.69 -44.95
N ARG A 368 -12.03 -47.16 -43.71
CA ARG A 368 -11.71 -48.56 -43.40
C ARG A 368 -12.83 -49.55 -43.71
N ARG A 369 -14.07 -49.09 -43.79
CA ARG A 369 -15.23 -49.92 -44.15
C ARG A 369 -15.44 -50.01 -45.67
N ARG A 370 -14.85 -49.08 -46.43
CA ARG A 370 -14.89 -49.06 -47.91
C ARG A 370 -13.69 -49.74 -48.55
N ALA A 371 -12.55 -49.80 -47.85
CA ALA A 371 -11.46 -50.72 -48.12
C ALA A 371 -11.81 -52.11 -47.59
#